data_AF-A0A7Z9IBY8-F1
#
_entry.id   AF-A0A7Z9IBY8-F1
#
_cell.length_a   1.000
_cell.length_b   1.000
_cell.length_c   1.000
_cell.angle_alpha   90.00
_cell.angle_beta   90.00
_cell.angle_gamma   90.00
#
_symmetry.space_group_name_H-M   'P 1'
#
loop_
_entity.id
_entity.type
_entity.pdbx_description
1 polymer ?
#
loop_
_entity_poly.entity_id
_entity_poly.type
_entity_poly.pdbx_seq_one_letter_code
_entity_poly.pdbx_strand_id
1 'polypeptide(L)'
;MAVFTRSLDDNVVSLAKELQAKLFENSNKQLRAFVVVLSDKPKKQEDKLSELAQMNRLRTLPLTVFKDAKGPPDYKIAADAEVTVLLWTGLQVKANHAFATGELDAAAIKKVIASLGTILE
;
A
#
# COMPACT_ATOMS: atom_id res chain seq x y z
N MET A 1 -4.55 -5.90 -4.98
CA MET A 1 -4.51 -4.59 -4.31
C MET A 1 -3.12 -3.98 -4.43
N ALA A 2 -3.03 -2.67 -4.59
CA ALA A 2 -1.79 -1.90 -4.60
C ALA A 2 -1.93 -0.75 -3.61
N VAL A 3 -0.87 -0.50 -2.85
CA VAL A 3 -0.73 0.70 -2.03
C VAL A 3 0.41 1.52 -2.62
N PHE A 4 0.11 2.74 -3.06
CA PHE A 4 1.10 3.72 -3.48
C PHE A 4 1.31 4.71 -2.35
N THR A 5 2.55 5.01 -1.99
CA THR A 5 2.86 5.95 -0.91
C THR A 5 4.06 6.82 -1.26
N ARG A 6 4.02 8.10 -0.89
CA ARG A 6 5.16 9.02 -1.00
C ARG A 6 5.95 9.14 0.32
N SER A 7 5.36 8.67 1.42
CA SER A 7 5.94 8.67 2.76
C SER A 7 6.07 7.24 3.32
N LEU A 8 6.93 7.10 4.33
CA LEU A 8 7.14 5.85 5.08
C LEU A 8 6.99 6.17 6.57
N ASP A 9 5.84 6.73 6.93
CA ASP A 9 5.49 7.07 8.30
C ASP A 9 4.91 5.87 9.07
N ASP A 10 4.63 6.07 10.35
CA ASP A 10 4.11 5.03 11.23
C ASP A 10 2.73 4.51 10.80
N ASN A 11 1.93 5.34 10.12
CA ASN A 11 0.61 4.94 9.63
C ASN A 11 0.72 4.02 8.41
N VAL A 12 1.63 4.31 7.49
CA VAL A 12 1.95 3.42 6.35
C VAL A 12 2.51 2.09 6.86
N VAL A 13 3.37 2.11 7.88
CA VAL A 13 3.87 0.89 8.53
C VAL A 13 2.74 0.11 9.21
N SER A 14 1.83 0.80 9.90
CA SER A 14 0.65 0.19 10.52
C SER A 14 -0.25 -0.48 9.48
N LEU A 15 -0.54 0.20 8.38
CA LEU A 15 -1.27 -0.37 7.24
C LEU A 15 -0.56 -1.60 6.68
N ALA A 16 0.75 -1.54 6.46
CA ALA A 16 1.53 -2.66 5.93
C ALA A 16 1.48 -3.89 6.85
N LYS A 17 1.52 -3.69 8.18
CA LYS A 17 1.39 -4.77 9.17
C LYS A 17 0.01 -5.43 9.11
N GLU A 18 -1.05 -4.63 9.10
CA GLU A 18 -2.42 -5.15 9.01
C GLU A 18 -2.65 -5.90 7.69
N LEU A 19 -2.12 -5.37 6.58
CA LEU A 19 -2.18 -6.05 5.28
C LEU A 19 -1.41 -7.36 5.26
N GLN A 20 -0.22 -7.42 5.84
CA GLN A 20 0.52 -8.68 5.98
C GLN A 20 -0.30 -9.72 6.76
N ALA A 21 -0.93 -9.34 7.87
CA ALA A 21 -1.78 -10.26 8.64
C ALA A 21 -2.95 -10.76 7.78
N LYS A 22 -3.63 -9.86 7.05
CA LYS A 22 -4.75 -10.22 6.17
C LYS A 22 -4.31 -11.09 4.98
N LEU A 23 -3.14 -10.86 4.42
CA LEU A 23 -2.55 -11.71 3.38
C LEU A 23 -2.34 -13.12 3.91
N PHE A 24 -1.79 -13.25 5.12
CA PHE A 24 -1.60 -14.55 5.76
C PHE A 24 -2.95 -15.26 6.00
N GLU A 25 -3.89 -14.59 6.66
CA GLU A 25 -5.24 -15.11 6.94
C GLU A 25 -6.01 -15.55 5.68
N ASN A 26 -5.84 -14.84 4.56
CA ASN A 26 -6.56 -15.07 3.31
C ASN A 26 -5.68 -15.69 2.22
N SER A 27 -4.59 -16.38 2.60
CA SER A 27 -3.68 -17.02 1.65
C SER A 27 -4.39 -18.04 0.74
N ASN A 28 -5.44 -18.70 1.27
CA ASN A 28 -6.29 -19.63 0.54
C ASN A 28 -7.28 -18.95 -0.43
N LYS A 29 -7.57 -17.67 -0.25
CA LYS A 29 -8.49 -16.87 -1.09
C LYS A 29 -7.77 -16.05 -2.16
N GLN A 30 -6.51 -16.37 -2.43
CA GLN A 30 -5.66 -15.68 -3.40
C GLN A 30 -5.60 -14.16 -3.22
N LEU A 31 -5.74 -13.65 -1.99
CA LEU A 31 -5.55 -12.23 -1.73
C LEU A 31 -4.11 -11.83 -2.05
N ARG A 32 -3.95 -10.83 -2.91
CA ARG A 32 -2.64 -10.28 -3.28
C ARG A 32 -2.61 -8.78 -3.03
N ALA A 33 -1.59 -8.34 -2.33
CA ALA A 33 -1.31 -6.94 -2.06
C ALA A 33 0.19 -6.68 -2.23
N PHE A 34 0.55 -5.45 -2.57
CA PHE A 34 1.92 -4.97 -2.59
C PHE A 34 1.95 -3.47 -2.30
N VAL A 35 3.08 -2.98 -1.79
CA VAL A 35 3.29 -1.56 -1.50
C VAL A 35 4.37 -1.02 -2.44
N VAL A 36 4.08 0.13 -3.05
CA VAL A 36 4.95 0.86 -3.96
C VAL A 36 5.26 2.22 -3.35
N VAL A 37 6.52 2.46 -3.03
CA VAL A 37 7.00 3.77 -2.58
C VAL A 37 7.34 4.61 -3.81
N LEU A 38 6.63 5.71 -4.01
CA LEU A 38 6.85 6.65 -5.10
C LEU A 38 7.93 7.66 -4.68
N SER A 39 9.04 7.71 -5.42
CA SER A 39 10.13 8.63 -5.07
C SER A 39 10.99 9.03 -6.27
N ASP A 40 11.44 10.28 -6.25
CA ASP A 40 12.48 10.78 -7.16
C ASP A 40 13.90 10.36 -6.71
N LYS A 41 14.04 9.77 -5.52
CA LYS A 41 15.31 9.28 -4.96
C LYS A 41 15.19 7.80 -4.57
N PRO A 42 14.99 6.90 -5.54
CA PRO A 42 14.60 5.51 -5.28
C PRO A 42 15.61 4.78 -4.38
N LYS A 43 16.91 4.90 -4.65
CA LYS A 43 17.96 4.25 -3.86
C LYS A 43 17.90 4.56 -2.37
N LYS A 44 17.66 5.82 -2.01
CA LYS A 44 17.54 6.25 -0.60
C LYS A 44 16.31 5.64 0.07
N GLN A 45 15.22 5.45 -0.69
CA GLN A 45 14.02 4.83 -0.15
C GLN A 45 14.11 3.31 -0.10
N GLU A 46 14.87 2.67 -0.99
CA GLU A 46 15.12 1.23 -0.92
C GLU A 46 15.82 0.86 0.40
N ASP A 47 16.85 1.60 0.81
CA ASP A 47 17.55 1.38 2.08
C ASP A 47 16.58 1.50 3.26
N LYS A 48 15.84 2.61 3.34
CA LYS A 48 14.84 2.85 4.40
C LYS A 48 13.72 1.81 4.42
N LEU A 49 13.23 1.42 3.25
CA LEU A 49 12.17 0.43 3.11
C LEU A 49 12.66 -0.96 3.55
N SER A 50 13.91 -1.31 3.23
CA SER A 50 14.54 -2.55 3.68
C SER A 50 14.70 -2.58 5.20
N GLU A 51 15.19 -1.50 5.81
CA GLU A 51 15.30 -1.37 7.27
C GLU A 51 13.93 -1.50 7.95
N LEU A 52 12.91 -0.79 7.45
CA LEU A 52 11.54 -0.87 7.96
C LEU A 52 10.94 -2.27 7.81
N ALA A 53 11.17 -2.92 6.66
CA ALA A 53 10.69 -4.27 6.41
C ALA A 53 11.30 -5.28 7.39
N GLN A 54 12.60 -5.17 7.66
CA GLN A 54 13.30 -6.02 8.62
C GLN A 54 12.83 -5.79 10.06
N MET A 55 12.77 -4.52 10.50
CA MET A 55 12.32 -4.15 11.83
C MET A 55 10.89 -4.63 12.11
N ASN A 56 10.01 -4.53 11.12
CA ASN A 56 8.59 -4.89 11.26
C ASN A 56 8.26 -6.30 10.78
N ARG A 57 9.27 -7.08 10.36
CA ARG A 57 9.14 -8.45 9.84
C ARG A 57 8.10 -8.55 8.71
N LEU A 58 8.10 -7.59 7.79
CA LEU A 58 7.25 -7.61 6.59
C LEU A 58 7.81 -8.61 5.57
N ARG A 59 7.32 -9.85 5.60
CA ARG A 59 7.82 -10.98 4.81
C ARG A 59 6.88 -11.43 3.70
N THR A 60 5.57 -11.33 3.90
CA THR A 60 4.56 -11.82 2.92
C THR A 60 4.05 -10.71 2.01
N LEU A 61 4.30 -9.46 2.38
CA LEU A 61 3.92 -8.27 1.62
C LEU A 61 5.09 -7.83 0.74
N PRO A 62 5.01 -7.94 -0.59
CA PRO A 62 6.00 -7.36 -1.49
C PRO A 62 6.05 -5.84 -1.32
N LEU A 63 7.27 -5.32 -1.14
CA LEU A 63 7.55 -3.91 -1.02
C LEU A 63 8.49 -3.52 -2.17
N THR A 64 8.18 -2.42 -2.85
CA THR A 64 8.99 -1.95 -3.98
C THR A 64 9.05 -0.43 -4.01
N VAL A 65 10.02 0.12 -4.74
CA VAL A 65 10.20 1.55 -4.93
C VAL A 65 10.08 1.85 -6.43
N PHE A 66 9.23 2.81 -6.77
CA PHE A 66 9.06 3.29 -8.13
C PHE A 66 9.81 4.60 -8.32
N LYS A 67 10.62 4.66 -9.38
CA LYS A 67 11.32 5.87 -9.80
C LYS A 67 10.29 6.79 -10.47
N ASP A 68 9.82 7.80 -9.73
CA ASP A 68 8.90 8.91 -10.09
C ASP A 68 7.85 9.08 -8.98
N ALA A 69 7.87 10.25 -8.33
CA ALA A 69 6.91 10.61 -7.28
C ALA A 69 5.45 10.68 -7.77
N LYS A 70 5.22 10.85 -9.08
CA LYS A 70 3.87 10.85 -9.68
C LYS A 70 3.28 9.44 -9.79
N GLY A 71 4.13 8.42 -9.75
CA GLY A 71 3.74 7.03 -9.95
C GLY A 71 3.44 6.68 -11.41
N PRO A 72 3.08 5.42 -11.68
CA PRO A 72 2.86 4.98 -13.05
C PRO A 72 1.65 5.70 -13.67
N PRO A 73 1.76 6.25 -14.90
CA PRO A 73 0.78 7.17 -15.47
C PRO A 73 -0.62 6.56 -15.63
N ASP A 74 -0.71 5.27 -15.99
CA ASP A 74 -1.99 4.58 -16.17
C ASP A 74 -2.80 4.41 -14.89
N TYR A 75 -2.15 4.47 -13.72
CA TYR A 75 -2.81 4.35 -12.43
C TYR A 75 -3.46 5.66 -11.97
N LYS A 76 -3.15 6.79 -12.63
CA LYS A 76 -3.75 8.12 -12.35
C LYS A 76 -3.72 8.49 -10.86
N ILE A 77 -2.59 8.25 -10.20
CA ILE A 77 -2.39 8.58 -8.80
C ILE A 77 -2.49 10.11 -8.63
N ALA A 78 -3.31 10.56 -7.69
CA ALA A 78 -3.51 11.99 -7.46
C ALA A 78 -2.21 12.65 -6.95
N ALA A 79 -1.93 13.87 -7.42
CA ALA A 79 -0.68 14.58 -7.12
C ALA A 79 -0.60 15.03 -5.66
N ASP A 80 -1.74 15.22 -5.01
CA ASP A 80 -1.93 15.62 -3.62
C ASP A 80 -2.08 14.43 -2.66
N ALA A 81 -2.38 13.23 -3.17
CA ALA A 81 -2.54 12.04 -2.35
C ALA A 81 -1.18 11.47 -1.87
N GLU A 82 -0.85 11.65 -0.61
CA GLU A 82 0.33 11.03 -0.02
C GLU A 82 0.26 9.50 -0.06
N VAL A 83 -0.92 8.94 0.19
CA VAL A 83 -1.19 7.50 0.11
C VAL A 83 -2.39 7.26 -0.79
N THR A 84 -2.27 6.30 -1.71
CA THR A 84 -3.38 5.81 -2.53
C THR A 84 -3.48 4.30 -2.43
N VAL A 85 -4.66 3.78 -2.13
CA VAL A 85 -4.94 2.35 -2.02
C VAL A 85 -5.97 1.94 -3.07
N LEU A 86 -5.54 1.09 -4.00
CA LEU A 86 -6.37 0.57 -5.08
C LEU A 86 -6.68 -0.91 -4.84
N LEU A 87 -7.97 -1.23 -4.73
CA LEU A 87 -8.48 -2.59 -4.64
C LEU A 87 -9.16 -2.95 -5.96
N TRP A 88 -8.80 -4.09 -6.51
CA TRP A 88 -9.40 -4.62 -7.73
C TRP A 88 -9.49 -6.15 -7.65
N THR A 89 -10.45 -6.70 -8.39
CA THR A 89 -10.52 -8.12 -8.72
C THR A 89 -10.72 -8.25 -10.24
N GLY A 90 -10.06 -9.23 -10.85
CA GLY A 90 -9.93 -9.30 -12.31
C GLY A 90 -9.31 -8.00 -12.87
N LEU A 91 -9.99 -7.39 -13.84
CA LEU A 91 -9.60 -6.12 -14.47
C LEU A 91 -10.44 -4.91 -13.98
N GLN A 92 -11.17 -5.06 -12.88
CA GLN A 92 -12.08 -4.03 -12.40
C GLN A 92 -11.68 -3.50 -11.02
N VAL A 93 -11.47 -2.18 -10.93
CA VAL A 93 -11.30 -1.48 -9.65
C VAL A 93 -12.61 -1.54 -8.87
N LYS A 94 -12.54 -2.03 -7.63
CA LYS A 94 -13.67 -2.13 -6.70
C LYS A 94 -13.65 -1.03 -5.65
N ALA A 95 -12.46 -0.55 -5.26
CA ALA A 95 -12.31 0.61 -4.40
C ALA A 95 -11.03 1.38 -4.73
N ASN A 96 -11.10 2.70 -4.57
CA ASN A 96 -9.99 3.62 -4.69
C ASN A 96 -10.05 4.58 -3.50
N HIS A 97 -9.05 4.50 -2.61
CA HIS A 97 -8.91 5.40 -1.46
C HIS A 97 -7.68 6.27 -1.67
N ALA A 98 -7.86 7.58 -1.67
CA ALA A 98 -6.77 8.55 -1.75
C ALA A 98 -6.76 9.36 -0.45
N PHE A 99 -5.59 9.49 0.15
CA PHE A 99 -5.37 10.19 1.41
C PHE A 99 -4.29 11.25 1.20
N ALA A 100 -4.59 12.50 1.51
CA ALA A 100 -3.59 13.55 1.61
C ALA A 100 -2.66 13.29 2.81
N THR A 101 -1.60 14.08 2.91
CA THR A 101 -0.65 14.03 4.04
C THR A 101 -1.39 14.08 5.38
N GLY A 102 -1.18 13.08 6.22
CA GLY A 102 -1.80 12.98 7.55
C GLY A 102 -3.23 12.46 7.59
N GLU A 103 -3.88 12.20 6.44
CA GLU A 103 -5.25 11.66 6.40
C GLU A 103 -5.32 10.13 6.55
N LEU A 104 -4.20 9.43 6.37
CA LEU A 104 -4.12 8.01 6.68
C LEU A 104 -4.00 7.82 8.20
N ASP A 105 -5.14 7.83 8.90
CA ASP A 105 -5.22 7.55 10.33
C ASP A 105 -5.70 6.12 10.63
N ALA A 106 -5.80 5.76 11.92
CA ALA A 106 -6.27 4.44 12.34
C ALA A 106 -7.69 4.10 11.86
N ALA A 107 -8.58 5.09 11.68
CA ALA A 107 -9.92 4.87 11.18
C ALA A 107 -9.91 4.65 9.65
N ALA A 108 -9.09 5.39 8.92
CA ALA A 108 -8.83 5.21 7.50
C ALA A 108 -8.24 3.82 7.21
N ILE A 109 -7.26 3.37 8.00
CA ILE A 109 -6.67 2.03 7.88
C ILE A 109 -7.75 0.95 8.04
N LYS A 110 -8.59 1.04 9.09
CA LYS A 110 -9.71 0.10 9.28
C LYS A 110 -10.66 0.07 8.09
N LYS A 111 -10.97 1.22 7.48
CA LYS A 111 -11.82 1.29 6.26
C LYS A 111 -11.16 0.60 5.07
N VAL A 112 -9.85 0.79 4.88
CA VAL A 112 -9.09 0.11 3.81
C VAL A 112 -9.11 -1.40 4.03
N ILE A 113 -8.84 -1.88 5.25
CA ILE A 113 -8.86 -3.30 5.58
C ILE A 113 -10.25 -3.91 5.42
N ALA A 114 -11.32 -3.20 5.82
CA ALA A 114 -12.69 -3.65 5.60
C ALA A 114 -13.03 -3.75 4.09
N SER A 115 -12.46 -2.87 3.26
CA SER A 115 -12.67 -2.88 1.82
C SER A 115 -12.10 -4.14 1.14
N LEU A 116 -11.22 -4.90 1.80
CA LEU A 116 -10.72 -6.18 1.28
C LEU A 116 -11.87 -7.16 0.97
N GLY A 117 -12.98 -7.09 1.69
CA GLY A 117 -14.17 -7.90 1.41
C GLY A 117 -14.76 -7.69 0.01
N THR A 118 -14.41 -6.60 -0.69
CA THR A 118 -14.86 -6.34 -2.07
C THR A 118 -14.06 -7.08 -3.14
N ILE A 119 -12.90 -7.65 -2.76
CA ILE A 119 -11.97 -8.35 -3.67
C ILE A 119 -11.63 -9.76 -3.19
N LEU A 120 -12.14 -10.18 -2.04
CA LEU A 120 -12.03 -11.53 -1.52
C LEU A 120 -13.20 -12.36 -2.05
N GLU A 121 -12.88 -13.42 -2.79
CA GLU A 121 -13.84 -14.45 -3.21
C GLU A 121 -13.85 -15.64 -2.23
#